data_AF-A0A1Q2HMX6-F1
#
_entry.id   AF-A0A1Q2HMX6-F1
#
_cell.length_a   1.000
_cell.length_b   1.000
_cell.length_c   1.000
_cell.angle_alpha   90.00
_cell.angle_beta   90.00
_cell.angle_gamma   90.00
#
_symmetry.space_group_name_H-M   'P 1'
#
loop_
_entity.id
_entity.type
_entity.pdbx_description
1 polymer ?
#
loop_
_entity_poly.entity_id
_entity_poly.type
_entity_poly.pdbx_seq_one_letter_code
_entity_poly.pdbx_strand_id
1 'polypeptide(L)'
;MLKISPLTELYERFGAVFSEYYGWNMPADFPEFPSCEDALFKSNIAFDLTPFGRFEITGQGFKQFAEKLAGGKLREGECSFSRLSCGVVRTVTAGGKALVISHPANNASVLKLLKDEAAGGGTAVRDITENTAMFGLYGPKAYQAFSSLAPISLNLEREEADVISAMMMSFTVMRSSWIGSDGLEVICSSSLARMAASPIEKYHKKADIIPGSAGCLDKAAVKFMETFEE
;
A
#
# COMPACT_ATOMS: atom_id res chain seq x y z
N MET A 1 -22.78 5.05 -5.25
CA MET A 1 -22.24 5.75 -4.06
C MET A 1 -20.76 5.44 -4.00
N LEU A 2 -19.91 6.45 -3.75
CA LEU A 2 -18.47 6.24 -3.63
C LEU A 2 -18.15 5.50 -2.33
N LYS A 3 -17.11 4.66 -2.36
CA LYS A 3 -16.55 4.02 -1.16
C LYS A 3 -15.80 5.05 -0.34
N ILE A 4 -15.85 4.93 1.00
CA ILE A 4 -15.21 5.87 1.93
C ILE A 4 -14.03 5.17 2.59
N SER A 5 -12.87 5.84 2.59
CA SER A 5 -11.70 5.35 3.32
C SER A 5 -11.91 5.48 4.83
N PRO A 6 -11.47 4.51 5.65
CA PRO A 6 -11.47 4.65 7.10
C PRO A 6 -10.48 5.74 7.59
N LEU A 7 -9.68 6.32 6.68
CA LEU A 7 -8.77 7.44 6.95
C LEU A 7 -9.34 8.79 6.52
N THR A 8 -10.57 8.88 6.00
CA THR A 8 -11.18 10.13 5.52
C THR A 8 -11.10 11.24 6.57
N GLU A 9 -11.51 11.00 7.81
CA GLU A 9 -11.46 12.00 8.88
C GLU A 9 -10.03 12.49 9.22
N LEU A 10 -9.01 11.67 8.99
CA LEU A 10 -7.61 12.07 9.21
C LEU A 10 -7.22 13.12 8.16
N TYR A 11 -7.58 12.89 6.90
CA TYR A 11 -7.26 13.81 5.81
C TYR A 11 -8.15 15.06 5.81
N GLU A 12 -9.39 14.98 6.29
CA GLU A 12 -10.23 16.16 6.55
C GLU A 12 -9.55 17.13 7.52
N ARG A 13 -8.86 16.62 8.55
CA ARG A 13 -8.11 17.45 9.50
C ARG A 13 -6.87 18.11 8.91
N PHE A 14 -6.38 17.58 7.80
CA PHE A 14 -5.36 18.23 6.97
C PHE A 14 -5.96 19.16 5.91
N GLY A 15 -7.27 19.41 5.93
CA GLY A 15 -7.93 20.31 4.98
C GLY A 15 -8.08 19.72 3.57
N ALA A 16 -8.20 18.39 3.47
CA ALA A 16 -8.39 17.72 2.19
C ALA A 16 -9.65 18.21 1.45
N VAL A 17 -9.50 18.48 0.15
CA VAL A 17 -10.61 18.52 -0.79
C VAL A 17 -10.76 17.14 -1.41
N PHE A 18 -11.96 16.57 -1.42
CA PHE A 18 -12.19 15.20 -1.89
C PHE A 18 -12.79 15.17 -3.30
N SER A 19 -12.41 14.14 -4.06
CA SER A 19 -13.04 13.80 -5.34
C SER A 19 -13.11 12.29 -5.53
N GLU A 20 -13.83 11.87 -6.57
CA GLU A 20 -13.81 10.48 -7.00
C GLU A 20 -12.41 10.08 -7.50
N TYR A 21 -11.94 8.92 -7.03
CA TYR A 21 -10.73 8.23 -7.49
C TYR A 21 -11.00 6.73 -7.54
N TYR A 22 -11.17 6.17 -8.74
CA TYR A 22 -11.50 4.76 -8.97
C TYR A 22 -12.65 4.21 -8.10
N GLY A 23 -13.74 4.97 -7.97
CA GLY A 23 -14.92 4.60 -7.18
C GLY A 23 -14.79 4.84 -5.67
N TRP A 24 -13.70 5.45 -5.20
CA TRP A 24 -13.49 5.89 -3.82
C TRP A 24 -13.58 7.42 -3.71
N ASN A 25 -14.04 7.93 -2.58
CA ASN A 25 -13.98 9.35 -2.23
C ASN A 25 -12.64 9.65 -1.54
N MET A 26 -11.69 10.21 -2.27
CA MET A 26 -10.29 10.32 -1.84
C MET A 26 -9.78 11.76 -1.85
N PRO A 27 -8.73 12.09 -1.07
CA PRO A 27 -8.14 13.42 -1.09
C PRO A 27 -7.57 13.76 -2.48
N ALA A 28 -8.14 14.77 -3.11
CA ALA A 28 -7.74 15.27 -4.42
C ALA A 28 -6.74 16.43 -4.31
N ASP A 29 -6.83 17.22 -3.25
CA ASP A 29 -5.97 18.37 -3.01
C ASP A 29 -5.86 18.74 -1.52
N PHE A 30 -4.82 19.48 -1.15
CA PHE A 30 -4.54 19.98 0.20
C PHE A 30 -4.12 21.45 0.15
N PRO A 31 -5.07 22.41 0.11
CA PRO A 31 -4.77 23.83 -0.16
C PRO A 31 -3.83 24.51 0.86
N GLU A 32 -3.77 23.99 2.09
CA GLU A 32 -2.92 24.53 3.16
C GLU A 32 -1.49 23.98 3.14
N PHE A 33 -1.18 23.05 2.24
CA PHE A 33 0.10 22.38 2.13
C PHE A 33 0.81 22.72 0.80
N PRO A 34 2.14 22.58 0.73
CA PRO A 34 2.86 22.66 -0.53
C PRO A 34 2.33 21.65 -1.56
N SER A 35 2.47 21.96 -2.85
CA SER A 35 2.15 21.01 -3.91
C SER A 35 2.84 19.67 -3.67
N CYS A 36 2.06 18.60 -3.71
CA CYS A 36 2.57 17.25 -3.57
C CYS A 36 3.58 16.93 -4.67
N GLU A 37 3.37 17.39 -5.91
CA GLU A 37 4.31 17.21 -7.01
C GLU A 37 5.67 17.88 -6.74
N ASP A 38 5.68 19.08 -6.16
CA ASP A 38 6.92 19.81 -5.83
C ASP A 38 7.68 19.18 -4.67
N ALA A 39 6.95 18.63 -3.69
CA ALA A 39 7.49 18.00 -2.50
C ALA A 39 7.86 16.53 -2.70
N LEU A 40 7.35 15.89 -3.77
CA LEU A 40 7.64 14.51 -4.11
C LEU A 40 9.16 14.32 -4.20
N PHE A 41 9.67 13.26 -3.59
CA PHE A 41 11.11 12.95 -3.49
C PHE A 41 11.96 13.91 -2.64
N LYS A 42 11.39 14.97 -2.05
CA LYS A 42 12.10 15.93 -1.18
C LYS A 42 11.65 15.86 0.28
N SER A 43 10.35 15.65 0.50
CA SER A 43 9.72 15.56 1.83
C SER A 43 9.20 14.15 2.11
N ASN A 44 8.70 13.93 3.33
CA ASN A 44 7.93 12.72 3.66
C ASN A 44 6.45 12.97 3.34
N ILE A 45 5.85 12.16 2.48
CA ILE A 45 4.48 12.36 2.01
C ILE A 45 3.61 11.17 2.44
N ALA A 46 2.56 11.46 3.18
CA ALA A 46 1.59 10.49 3.66
C ALA A 46 0.45 10.30 2.65
N PHE A 47 0.31 9.10 2.12
CA PHE A 47 -0.72 8.75 1.15
C PHE A 47 -1.72 7.74 1.72
N ASP A 48 -2.99 7.96 1.38
CA ASP A 48 -4.04 6.97 1.57
C ASP A 48 -4.03 6.01 0.38
N LEU A 49 -3.63 4.77 0.63
CA LEU A 49 -3.53 3.71 -0.37
C LEU A 49 -4.74 2.76 -0.28
N THR A 50 -5.78 3.10 0.48
CA THR A 50 -6.96 2.25 0.66
C THR A 50 -7.58 1.79 -0.67
N PRO A 51 -7.60 2.59 -1.76
CA PRO A 51 -8.10 2.11 -3.05
C PRO A 51 -7.28 0.99 -3.72
N PHE A 52 -6.01 0.79 -3.36
CA PHE A 52 -5.14 -0.22 -3.97
C PHE A 52 -5.69 -1.62 -3.65
N GLY A 53 -5.80 -2.45 -4.68
CA GLY A 53 -6.32 -3.81 -4.53
C GLY A 53 -5.43 -4.63 -3.61
N ARG A 54 -6.04 -5.43 -2.74
CA ARG A 54 -5.34 -6.34 -1.83
C ARG A 54 -5.99 -7.72 -1.95
N PHE A 55 -5.30 -8.64 -2.61
CA PHE A 55 -5.79 -9.98 -2.91
C PHE A 55 -4.98 -11.02 -2.16
N GLU A 56 -5.63 -11.71 -1.24
CA GLU A 56 -5.00 -12.72 -0.40
C GLU A 56 -5.04 -14.10 -1.07
N ILE A 57 -3.88 -14.74 -1.14
CA ILE A 57 -3.70 -16.10 -1.62
C ILE A 57 -3.34 -17.01 -0.44
N THR A 58 -4.15 -18.05 -0.27
CA THR A 58 -3.99 -19.06 0.80
C THR A 58 -4.10 -20.47 0.23
N GLY A 59 -3.89 -21.50 1.06
CA GLY A 59 -3.92 -22.91 0.66
C GLY A 59 -2.52 -23.48 0.39
N GLN A 60 -2.40 -24.80 0.27
CA GLN A 60 -1.10 -25.48 0.23
C GLN A 60 -0.18 -25.02 -0.92
N GLY A 61 -0.74 -24.54 -2.03
CA GLY A 61 0.01 -24.06 -3.19
C GLY A 61 0.33 -22.55 -3.21
N PHE A 62 0.04 -21.80 -2.12
CA PHE A 62 0.10 -20.33 -2.17
C PHE A 62 1.50 -19.82 -2.52
N LYS A 63 2.55 -20.50 -2.01
CA LYS A 63 3.93 -20.10 -2.22
C LYS A 63 4.36 -20.25 -3.69
N GLN A 64 4.08 -21.40 -4.29
CA GLN A 64 4.39 -21.64 -5.71
C GLN A 64 3.63 -20.67 -6.61
N PHE A 65 2.40 -20.33 -6.23
CA PHE A 65 1.62 -19.33 -6.96
C PHE A 65 2.25 -17.93 -6.84
N ALA A 66 2.65 -17.52 -5.63
CA ALA A 66 3.34 -16.24 -5.41
C ALA A 66 4.67 -16.15 -6.19
N GLU A 67 5.47 -17.21 -6.18
CA GLU A 67 6.74 -17.29 -6.95
C GLU A 67 6.49 -17.20 -8.46
N LYS A 68 5.44 -17.86 -8.97
CA LYS A 68 5.03 -17.75 -10.37
C LYS A 68 4.68 -16.31 -10.74
N LEU A 69 3.89 -15.63 -9.91
CA LEU A 69 3.50 -14.24 -10.12
C LEU A 69 4.70 -13.29 -10.06
N ALA A 70 5.63 -13.52 -9.14
CA ALA A 70 6.85 -12.75 -8.97
C ALA A 70 7.89 -13.01 -10.08
N GLY A 71 7.68 -14.00 -10.95
CA GLY A 71 8.64 -14.38 -11.99
C GLY A 71 9.90 -15.06 -11.46
N GLY A 72 9.89 -15.55 -10.23
CA GLY A 72 11.07 -16.11 -9.57
C GLY A 72 10.84 -16.54 -8.13
N LYS A 73 11.91 -17.01 -7.47
CA LYS A 73 11.85 -17.37 -6.05
C LYS A 73 11.55 -16.13 -5.20
N LEU A 74 10.67 -16.29 -4.22
CA LEU A 74 10.26 -15.26 -3.28
C LEU A 74 10.41 -15.82 -1.86
N ARG A 75 11.26 -15.21 -1.04
CA ARG A 75 11.45 -15.59 0.36
C ARG A 75 10.32 -15.04 1.21
N GLU A 76 10.03 -15.71 2.32
CA GLU A 76 9.15 -15.15 3.34
C GLU A 76 9.70 -13.78 3.77
N GLY A 77 8.82 -12.79 3.82
CA GLY A 77 9.17 -11.40 4.11
C GLY A 77 9.65 -10.59 2.89
N GLU A 78 9.64 -11.13 1.67
CA GLU A 78 10.00 -10.35 0.48
C GLU A 78 8.79 -9.78 -0.26
N CYS A 79 8.97 -8.57 -0.78
CA CYS A 79 8.15 -7.94 -1.78
C CYS A 79 8.80 -8.09 -3.16
N SER A 80 8.00 -8.34 -4.19
CA SER A 80 8.47 -8.33 -5.58
C SER A 80 7.45 -7.66 -6.48
N PHE A 81 7.89 -6.66 -7.24
CA PHE A 81 7.09 -6.09 -8.33
C PHE A 81 7.26 -6.92 -9.59
N SER A 82 6.15 -7.19 -10.27
CA SER A 82 6.14 -7.90 -11.54
C SER A 82 5.05 -7.38 -12.47
N ARG A 83 5.30 -7.51 -13.78
CA ARG A 83 4.34 -7.18 -14.83
C ARG A 83 3.47 -8.40 -15.13
N LEU A 84 2.16 -8.26 -14.96
CA LEU A 84 1.16 -9.21 -15.49
C LEU A 84 0.51 -8.65 -16.74
N SER A 85 -0.24 -9.47 -17.47
CA SER A 85 -0.99 -9.04 -18.66
C SER A 85 -2.00 -7.91 -18.38
N CYS A 86 -2.47 -7.78 -17.15
CA CYS A 86 -3.48 -6.80 -16.74
C CYS A 86 -2.91 -5.57 -16.00
N GLY A 87 -1.60 -5.51 -15.73
CA GLY A 87 -0.97 -4.40 -15.02
C GLY A 87 0.28 -4.84 -14.24
N VAL A 88 0.97 -3.88 -13.61
CA VAL A 88 2.01 -4.17 -12.62
C VAL A 88 1.35 -4.50 -11.28
N VAL A 89 1.87 -5.52 -10.61
CA VAL A 89 1.46 -5.91 -9.25
C VAL A 89 2.67 -6.00 -8.35
N ARG A 90 2.46 -5.87 -7.05
CA ARG A 90 3.44 -6.25 -6.04
C ARG A 90 2.96 -7.51 -5.33
N THR A 91 3.77 -8.56 -5.37
CA THR A 91 3.53 -9.80 -4.64
C THR A 91 4.36 -9.79 -3.36
N VAL A 92 3.74 -10.14 -2.24
CA VAL A 92 4.36 -10.17 -0.90
C VAL A 92 4.03 -11.50 -0.24
N THR A 93 5.01 -12.17 0.35
CA THR A 93 4.78 -13.35 1.21
C THR A 93 5.05 -13.01 2.65
N ALA A 94 4.04 -13.05 3.52
CA ALA A 94 4.19 -12.74 4.93
C ALA A 94 3.08 -13.38 5.77
N GLY A 95 3.46 -13.99 6.91
CA GLY A 95 2.51 -14.58 7.85
C GLY A 95 1.84 -15.85 7.33
N GLY A 96 2.55 -16.65 6.54
CA GLY A 96 2.05 -17.93 6.02
C GLY A 96 0.99 -17.80 4.92
N LYS A 97 0.97 -16.66 4.23
CA LYS A 97 0.10 -16.35 3.09
C LYS A 97 0.83 -15.46 2.09
N ALA A 98 0.26 -15.29 0.90
CA ALA A 98 0.69 -14.28 -0.05
C ALA A 98 -0.37 -13.19 -0.23
N LEU A 99 0.09 -11.97 -0.47
CA LEU A 99 -0.72 -10.83 -0.84
C LEU A 99 -0.27 -10.33 -2.21
N VAL A 100 -1.22 -10.15 -3.12
CA VAL A 100 -1.01 -9.44 -4.39
C VAL A 100 -1.66 -8.07 -4.26
N ILE A 101 -0.86 -7.03 -4.46
CA ILE A 101 -1.28 -5.64 -4.38
C ILE A 101 -1.27 -5.04 -5.78
N SER A 102 -2.36 -4.40 -6.18
CA SER A 102 -2.49 -3.77 -7.49
C SER A 102 -2.81 -2.29 -7.40
N HIS A 103 -2.42 -1.55 -8.44
CA HIS A 103 -2.92 -0.21 -8.67
C HIS A 103 -4.47 -0.23 -8.84
N PRO A 104 -5.21 0.76 -8.30
CA PRO A 104 -6.68 0.75 -8.30
C PRO A 104 -7.30 0.57 -9.69
N ALA A 105 -6.67 1.14 -10.73
CA ALA A 105 -7.08 1.02 -12.13
C ALA A 105 -7.17 -0.44 -12.61
N ASN A 106 -6.38 -1.35 -12.01
CA ASN A 106 -6.23 -2.73 -12.47
C ASN A 106 -6.90 -3.75 -11.55
N ASN A 107 -7.51 -3.33 -10.43
CA ASN A 107 -8.03 -4.21 -9.40
C ASN A 107 -8.95 -5.33 -9.95
N ALA A 108 -9.93 -4.97 -10.77
CA ALA A 108 -10.90 -5.93 -11.32
C ALA A 108 -10.22 -6.98 -12.22
N SER A 109 -9.32 -6.53 -13.10
CA SER A 109 -8.62 -7.40 -14.04
C SER A 109 -7.60 -8.31 -13.33
N VAL A 110 -6.87 -7.78 -12.34
CA VAL A 110 -5.95 -8.56 -11.52
C VAL A 110 -6.70 -9.61 -10.71
N LEU A 111 -7.79 -9.23 -10.01
CA LEU A 111 -8.59 -10.19 -9.24
C LEU A 111 -9.14 -11.32 -10.12
N LYS A 112 -9.62 -10.98 -11.33
CA LYS A 112 -10.10 -11.99 -12.28
C LYS A 112 -8.97 -12.95 -12.67
N LEU A 113 -7.81 -12.42 -13.08
CA LEU A 113 -6.65 -13.24 -13.44
C LEU A 113 -6.26 -14.19 -12.31
N LEU A 114 -6.14 -13.68 -11.09
CA LEU A 114 -5.76 -14.49 -9.93
C LEU A 114 -6.77 -15.61 -9.65
N LYS A 115 -8.07 -15.33 -9.75
CA LYS A 115 -9.12 -16.34 -9.56
C LYS A 115 -9.11 -17.40 -10.65
N ASP A 116 -8.90 -17.01 -11.90
CA ASP A 116 -8.82 -17.94 -13.03
C ASP A 116 -7.61 -18.87 -12.89
N GLU A 117 -6.45 -18.35 -12.46
CA GLU A 117 -5.25 -19.16 -12.21
C GLU A 117 -5.40 -20.09 -11.00
N ALA A 118 -6.11 -19.65 -9.95
CA ALA A 118 -6.36 -20.46 -8.75
C ALA A 118 -7.33 -21.63 -8.99
N ALA A 119 -8.16 -21.56 -10.03
CA ALA A 119 -9.15 -22.59 -10.36
C ALA A 119 -8.51 -23.98 -10.66
N GLY A 120 -7.19 -24.03 -10.92
CA GLY A 120 -6.42 -25.26 -11.11
C GLY A 120 -6.19 -26.11 -9.84
N GLY A 121 -6.61 -25.64 -8.66
CA GLY A 121 -6.66 -26.40 -7.41
C GLY A 121 -5.49 -26.13 -6.45
N GLY A 122 -5.79 -26.15 -5.14
CA GLY A 122 -4.79 -26.05 -4.06
C GLY A 122 -4.53 -24.64 -3.50
N THR A 123 -5.14 -23.61 -4.10
CA THR A 123 -5.09 -22.23 -3.62
C THR A 123 -6.47 -21.57 -3.62
N ALA A 124 -6.67 -20.60 -2.73
CA ALA A 124 -7.86 -19.76 -2.68
C ALA A 124 -7.47 -18.29 -2.74
N VAL A 125 -8.20 -17.51 -3.55
CA VAL A 125 -7.98 -16.07 -3.72
C VAL A 125 -9.16 -15.30 -3.12
N ARG A 126 -8.89 -14.40 -2.19
CA ARG A 126 -9.88 -13.53 -1.55
C ARG A 126 -9.54 -12.06 -1.78
N ASP A 127 -10.52 -11.28 -2.19
CA ASP A 127 -10.40 -9.82 -2.17
C ASP A 127 -10.64 -9.33 -0.74
N ILE A 128 -9.62 -8.73 -0.14
CA ILE A 128 -9.68 -8.17 1.22
C ILE A 128 -9.63 -6.64 1.21
N THR A 129 -9.72 -6.01 0.03
CA THR A 129 -9.53 -4.58 -0.17
C THR A 129 -10.44 -3.76 0.73
N GLU A 130 -11.75 -4.03 0.76
CA GLU A 130 -12.69 -3.22 1.57
C GLU A 130 -12.63 -3.50 3.07
N ASN A 131 -12.15 -4.69 3.46
CA ASN A 131 -12.01 -5.10 4.86
C ASN A 131 -10.69 -4.62 5.49
N THR A 132 -9.81 -4.05 4.68
CA THR A 132 -8.50 -3.55 5.09
C THR A 132 -8.30 -2.10 4.67
N ALA A 133 -7.49 -1.38 5.41
CA ALA A 133 -6.93 -0.11 4.99
C ALA A 133 -5.46 -0.29 4.64
N MET A 134 -4.98 0.62 3.79
CA MET A 134 -3.57 0.69 3.45
C MET A 134 -3.17 2.15 3.37
N PHE A 135 -2.03 2.48 3.97
CA PHE A 135 -1.47 3.83 3.89
C PHE A 135 0.04 3.74 3.81
N GLY A 136 0.65 4.77 3.25
CA GLY A 136 2.09 4.82 3.05
C GLY A 136 2.67 6.16 3.43
N LEU A 137 3.92 6.15 3.89
CA LEU A 137 4.78 7.33 3.96
C LEU A 137 5.88 7.12 2.92
N TYR A 138 5.96 8.00 1.93
CA TYR A 138 6.99 7.94 0.88
C TYR A 138 7.95 9.12 0.98
N GLY A 139 9.21 8.90 0.67
CA GLY A 139 10.22 9.95 0.71
C GLY A 139 11.56 9.48 1.29
N PRO A 140 12.62 10.30 1.13
CA PRO A 140 13.99 9.90 1.45
C PRO A 140 14.23 9.58 2.93
N LYS A 141 13.37 10.08 3.82
CA LYS A 141 13.44 9.83 5.27
C LYS A 141 12.21 9.09 5.79
N ALA A 142 11.36 8.57 4.91
CA ALA A 142 10.05 8.04 5.31
C ALA A 142 10.18 6.84 6.25
N TYR A 143 11.02 5.87 5.90
CA TYR A 143 11.27 4.70 6.74
C TYR A 143 11.80 5.10 8.12
N GLN A 144 12.78 6.02 8.17
CA GLN A 144 13.36 6.52 9.42
C GLN A 144 12.32 7.28 10.26
N ALA A 145 11.56 8.17 9.63
CA ALA A 145 10.51 8.94 10.26
C ALA A 145 9.48 8.01 10.89
N PHE A 146 8.92 7.07 10.12
CA PHE A 146 7.94 6.13 10.63
C PHE A 146 8.51 5.25 11.75
N SER A 147 9.71 4.68 11.57
CA SER A 147 10.36 3.84 12.58
C SER A 147 10.58 4.58 13.89
N SER A 148 10.84 5.89 13.86
CA SER A 148 10.98 6.72 15.07
C SER A 148 9.65 7.02 15.79
N LEU A 149 8.52 6.89 15.06
CA LEU A 149 7.18 7.13 15.58
C LEU A 149 6.48 5.84 16.04
N ALA A 150 6.88 4.70 15.48
CA ALA A 150 6.32 3.40 15.81
C ALA A 150 6.69 2.99 17.24
N PRO A 151 5.75 2.40 18.01
CA PRO A 151 6.03 1.90 19.35
C PRO A 151 6.85 0.59 19.37
N ILE A 152 7.26 0.12 18.21
CA ILE A 152 7.88 -1.18 17.95
C ILE A 152 9.11 -0.95 17.06
N SER A 153 10.16 -1.73 17.28
CA SER A 153 11.34 -1.67 16.42
C SER A 153 11.02 -2.26 15.05
N LEU A 154 11.21 -1.48 14.00
CA LEU A 154 11.14 -1.94 12.62
C LEU A 154 12.56 -2.17 12.10
N ASN A 155 12.82 -3.36 11.57
CA ASN A 155 14.10 -3.68 10.93
C ASN A 155 13.83 -4.36 9.58
N LEU A 156 13.46 -3.55 8.60
CA LEU A 156 13.19 -3.96 7.23
C LEU A 156 14.22 -3.34 6.28
N GLU A 157 14.85 -4.18 5.48
CA GLU A 157 15.54 -3.74 4.28
C GLU A 157 14.53 -3.34 3.20
N ARG A 158 15.02 -2.73 2.12
CA ARG A 158 14.15 -2.29 1.02
C ARG A 158 13.55 -3.51 0.32
N GLU A 159 12.27 -3.41 -0.01
CA GLU A 159 11.43 -4.49 -0.53
C GLU A 159 11.26 -5.68 0.45
N GLU A 160 11.42 -5.44 1.74
CA GLU A 160 11.04 -6.40 2.78
C GLU A 160 9.70 -6.05 3.44
N ALA A 161 9.06 -7.07 3.98
CA ALA A 161 7.80 -7.03 4.68
C ALA A 161 7.86 -7.89 5.94
N ASP A 162 7.12 -7.50 6.97
CA ASP A 162 6.90 -8.30 8.17
C ASP A 162 5.47 -8.16 8.68
N VAL A 163 5.01 -9.17 9.42
CA VAL A 163 3.74 -9.14 10.13
C VAL A 163 3.98 -8.85 11.59
N ILE A 164 3.63 -7.64 12.01
CA ILE A 164 3.86 -7.19 13.36
C ILE A 164 2.58 -7.31 14.17
N SER A 165 2.71 -7.91 15.35
CA SER A 165 1.63 -8.05 16.31
C SER A 165 1.79 -7.03 17.43
N ALA A 166 0.86 -6.10 17.55
CA ALA A 166 0.83 -5.11 18.62
C ALA A 166 -0.57 -5.09 19.24
N MET A 167 -0.66 -5.25 20.57
CA MET A 167 -1.94 -5.24 21.31
C MET A 167 -2.98 -6.22 20.73
N MET A 168 -2.57 -7.45 20.40
CA MET A 168 -3.38 -8.50 19.75
C MET A 168 -3.91 -8.16 18.34
N MET A 169 -3.42 -7.08 17.73
CA MET A 169 -3.74 -6.68 16.37
C MET A 169 -2.57 -6.95 15.44
N SER A 170 -2.88 -7.32 14.19
CA SER A 170 -1.87 -7.64 13.18
C SER A 170 -1.78 -6.52 12.14
N PHE A 171 -0.54 -6.14 11.83
CA PHE A 171 -0.17 -5.15 10.83
C PHE A 171 0.81 -5.80 9.87
N THR A 172 0.55 -5.74 8.57
CA THR A 172 1.56 -6.05 7.56
C THR A 172 2.29 -4.76 7.24
N VAL A 173 3.58 -4.70 7.54
CA VAL A 173 4.42 -3.53 7.34
C VAL A 173 5.42 -3.87 6.24
N MET A 174 5.55 -2.98 5.25
CA MET A 174 6.43 -3.17 4.09
C MET A 174 7.31 -1.95 3.93
N ARG A 175 8.61 -2.13 3.72
CA ARG A 175 9.49 -1.05 3.28
C ARG A 175 9.56 -1.06 1.76
N SER A 176 8.52 -0.51 1.15
CA SER A 176 8.34 -0.44 -0.30
C SER A 176 7.60 0.85 -0.64
N SER A 177 7.56 1.22 -1.92
CA SER A 177 6.71 2.30 -2.40
C SER A 177 6.23 2.06 -3.82
N TRP A 178 5.06 2.59 -4.14
CA TRP A 178 4.55 2.64 -5.51
C TRP A 178 5.17 3.74 -6.37
N ILE A 179 6.19 4.45 -5.88
CA ILE A 179 6.80 5.57 -6.62
C ILE A 179 8.30 5.38 -6.87
N GLY A 180 8.84 4.18 -6.62
CA GLY A 180 10.24 3.84 -6.84
C GLY A 180 11.25 4.49 -5.86
N SER A 181 10.79 5.32 -4.92
CA SER A 181 11.63 5.90 -3.86
C SER A 181 11.54 5.07 -2.56
N ASP A 182 12.31 5.43 -1.53
CA ASP A 182 12.16 4.78 -0.23
C ASP A 182 10.79 5.12 0.38
N GLY A 183 10.28 4.22 1.20
CA GLY A 183 8.93 4.33 1.73
C GLY A 183 8.61 3.23 2.72
N LEU A 184 7.56 3.46 3.48
CA LEU A 184 6.96 2.44 4.33
C LEU A 184 5.46 2.44 4.11
N GLU A 185 4.89 1.25 3.98
CA GLU A 185 3.47 1.03 3.82
C GLU A 185 2.96 0.10 4.92
N VAL A 186 1.73 0.33 5.36
CA VAL A 186 1.07 -0.45 6.40
C VAL A 186 -0.28 -0.92 5.89
N ILE A 187 -0.56 -2.21 6.03
CA ILE A 187 -1.87 -2.82 5.85
C ILE A 187 -2.40 -3.28 7.21
N CYS A 188 -3.64 -2.94 7.51
CA CYS A 188 -4.35 -3.40 8.70
C CYS A 188 -5.86 -3.52 8.42
N SER A 189 -6.63 -4.06 9.37
CA SER A 189 -8.10 -4.06 9.22
C SER A 189 -8.64 -2.64 9.18
N SER A 190 -9.71 -2.40 8.42
CA SER A 190 -10.29 -1.06 8.26
C SER A 190 -10.67 -0.42 9.60
N SER A 191 -11.10 -1.23 10.57
CA SER A 191 -11.42 -0.80 11.94
C SER A 191 -10.24 -0.23 12.74
N LEU A 192 -9.01 -0.58 12.36
CA LEU A 192 -7.78 -0.17 13.04
C LEU A 192 -7.05 0.97 12.35
N ALA A 193 -7.45 1.29 11.11
CA ALA A 193 -6.76 2.22 10.23
C ALA A 193 -6.51 3.57 10.90
N ARG A 194 -7.54 4.17 11.52
CA ARG A 194 -7.41 5.48 12.16
C ARG A 194 -6.40 5.47 13.31
N MET A 195 -6.39 4.39 14.10
CA MET A 195 -5.43 4.24 15.19
C MET A 195 -4.01 4.06 14.64
N ALA A 196 -3.84 3.19 13.64
CA ALA A 196 -2.56 2.89 13.02
C ALA A 196 -1.92 4.12 12.33
N ALA A 197 -2.75 4.94 11.68
CA ALA A 197 -2.31 6.15 10.99
C ALA A 197 -2.24 7.39 11.91
N SER A 198 -2.75 7.33 13.15
CA SER A 198 -2.74 8.46 14.08
C SER A 198 -1.36 9.10 14.33
N PRO A 199 -0.21 8.38 14.28
CA PRO A 199 1.10 9.01 14.39
C PRO A 199 1.40 10.02 13.25
N ILE A 200 0.83 9.82 12.06
CA ILE A 200 0.96 10.77 10.95
C ILE A 200 0.33 12.10 11.37
N GLU A 201 -0.94 12.08 11.77
CA GLU A 201 -1.66 13.26 12.26
C GLU A 201 -0.95 13.92 13.46
N LYS A 202 -0.49 13.11 14.41
CA LYS A 202 0.09 13.63 15.67
C LYS A 202 1.48 14.24 15.49
N TYR A 203 2.31 13.68 14.62
CA TYR A 203 3.72 14.02 14.54
C TYR A 203 4.13 14.67 13.22
N HIS A 204 3.18 15.00 12.34
CA HIS A 204 3.48 15.49 10.99
C HIS A 204 4.47 16.67 10.98
N LYS A 205 4.29 17.67 11.85
CA LYS A 205 5.20 18.84 11.95
C LYS A 205 6.62 18.46 12.38
N LYS A 206 6.74 17.53 13.34
CA LYS A 206 8.04 17.11 13.88
C LYS A 206 8.81 16.23 12.89
N ALA A 207 8.09 15.43 12.12
CA ALA A 207 8.64 14.46 11.18
C ALA A 207 8.68 14.96 9.73
N ASP A 208 8.36 16.24 9.50
CA ASP A 208 8.27 16.86 8.16
C ASP A 208 7.40 16.04 7.19
N ILE A 209 6.23 15.63 7.70
CA ILE A 209 5.23 14.88 6.94
C ILE A 209 4.19 15.85 6.41
N ILE A 210 3.91 15.76 5.12
CA ILE A 210 2.80 16.42 4.47
C ILE A 210 1.82 15.38 3.92
N PRO A 211 0.53 15.69 3.80
CA PRO A 211 -0.42 14.81 3.13
C PRO A 211 -0.23 14.85 1.62
N GLY A 212 -0.38 13.72 0.95
CA GLY A 212 -0.32 13.60 -0.50
C GLY A 212 -1.68 13.29 -1.10
N SER A 213 -2.01 13.93 -2.23
CA SER A 213 -3.26 13.68 -2.94
C SER A 213 -3.21 12.40 -3.77
N ALA A 214 -4.37 11.81 -4.02
CA ALA A 214 -4.52 10.63 -4.89
C ALA A 214 -4.01 10.93 -6.30
N GLY A 215 -4.27 12.12 -6.85
CA GLY A 215 -3.80 12.49 -8.20
C GLY A 215 -2.27 12.63 -8.30
N CYS A 216 -1.61 13.15 -7.26
CA CYS A 216 -0.14 13.20 -7.20
C CYS A 216 0.46 11.79 -7.14
N LEU A 217 -0.10 10.92 -6.29
CA LEU A 217 0.31 9.52 -6.18
C LEU A 217 0.13 8.78 -7.51
N ASP A 218 -1.02 8.94 -8.14
CA ASP A 218 -1.40 8.24 -9.37
C ASP A 218 -0.40 8.51 -10.50
N LYS A 219 -0.10 9.78 -10.76
CA LYS A 219 0.91 10.19 -11.76
C LYS A 219 2.28 9.56 -11.47
N ALA A 220 2.71 9.58 -10.21
CA ALA A 220 4.00 9.03 -9.80
C ALA A 220 4.03 7.50 -9.91
N ALA A 221 2.93 6.83 -9.56
CA ALA A 221 2.80 5.39 -9.63
C ALA A 221 2.76 4.88 -11.06
N VAL A 222 2.01 5.54 -11.95
CA VAL A 222 2.00 5.22 -13.39
C VAL A 222 3.42 5.30 -13.96
N LYS A 223 4.15 6.40 -13.71
CA LYS A 223 5.53 6.55 -14.15
C LYS A 223 6.47 5.47 -13.60
N PHE A 224 6.29 5.06 -12.36
CA PHE A 224 7.08 3.96 -11.79
C PHE A 224 6.73 2.63 -12.45
N MET A 225 5.45 2.35 -12.68
CA MET A 225 5.01 1.12 -13.34
C MET A 225 5.49 0.99 -14.79
N GLU A 226 5.67 2.11 -15.50
CA GLU A 226 6.27 2.13 -16.85
C GLU A 226 7.72 1.59 -16.86
N THR A 227 8.42 1.58 -15.73
CA THR A 227 9.78 0.99 -15.65
C THR A 227 9.80 -0.53 -15.72
N PHE A 228 8.63 -1.17 -15.69
CA PHE A 228 8.43 -2.61 -15.85
C PHE A 228 7.90 -2.98 -17.26
N GLU A 229 7.97 -2.04 -18.22
CA GLU A 229 7.78 -2.33 -19.64
C GLU A 229 9.02 -3.02 -20.24
N GLU A 230 8.79 -3.85 -21.26
CA GLU A 230 9.68 -4.89 -21.81
C GLU A 230 11.14 -4.48 -22.06
#